data_AF-A0A437JSH0-F1
#
_entry.id   AF-A0A437JSH0-F1
#
_cell.length_a   1.000
_cell.length_b   1.000
_cell.length_c   1.000
_cell.angle_alpha   90.00
_cell.angle_beta   90.00
_cell.angle_gamma   90.00
#
_symmetry.space_group_name_H-M   'P 1'
#
loop_
_entity.id
_entity.type
_entity.pdbx_description
1 polymer ?
#
loop_
_entity_poly.entity_id
_entity_poly.type
_entity_poly.pdbx_seq_one_letter_code
_entity_poly.pdbx_strand_id
1 'polypeptide(L)'
;MEKALEIVRTMNTDWWRGATLYQIYPRSFADANGDGIGDLAGITRRLPYVASLGVDGIWISPFFTSPMRDFGYDVSDHRGVDARFGTLADFDALIAEAHRLGMKVLIDQVWSHTAAEHPWFQESRASRDNAKADWYVWADAREDGTPPNNWLSWMGGPAWRWEPRRRQYHLHHFLPQMPDLNFHCPAVQEAVLDVARFWLDRGVDGFRLDTANLYAHDPLLRDNPPARPGHRGDSPVLMQDHVHTMDQPASLAFLQRLRKVMNTYPGRMTVGEIGGADALATMRAYTRGHSALHTAYSFAFLGVRPDAAAVARQLAPWADGEGWPSWAFSNHDAPRVATRWRDGAAASFGFGGGVDGATSAGVDAGPGPLTWMALLMALRGTVFVYQGEELGLPQSEVPFERLQDPYGIANWPASPGRDGCRTPMPWVLDAPHAGFGAAEPWLPVDPAHVSRAVDRQEPDPDSMLNRTRALIRLRQQQPALRHGACEVLRAQGPVLVLRRGHGLDGVIALFNLGADAVPAPPGLPATVFDATHTLWASEASLSADRLLPAGAAAFYRAEA
;
A
#
# COMPACT_ATOMS: atom_id res chain seq x y z
N MET A 1 22.76 -29.94 -13.81
CA MET A 1 22.28 -28.95 -14.80
C MET A 1 20.78 -28.72 -14.66
N GLU A 2 19.97 -29.78 -14.66
CA GLU A 2 18.50 -29.72 -14.51
C GLU A 2 18.03 -29.09 -13.19
N LYS A 3 18.63 -29.46 -12.05
CA LYS A 3 18.35 -28.84 -10.74
C LYS A 3 18.77 -27.37 -10.65
N ALA A 4 19.81 -26.96 -11.38
CA ALA A 4 20.25 -25.56 -11.46
C ALA A 4 19.34 -24.74 -12.40
N LEU A 5 18.88 -25.34 -13.52
CA LEU A 5 17.87 -24.78 -14.41
C LEU A 5 16.51 -24.67 -13.73
N GLU A 6 16.16 -25.62 -12.86
CA GLU A 6 14.98 -25.59 -12.01
C GLU A 6 15.10 -24.47 -10.97
N ILE A 7 16.21 -24.37 -10.22
CA ILE A 7 16.45 -23.24 -9.29
C ILE A 7 16.41 -21.88 -10.00
N VAL A 8 17.04 -21.75 -11.18
CA VAL A 8 17.03 -20.50 -11.96
C VAL A 8 15.62 -20.19 -12.51
N ARG A 9 14.85 -21.20 -12.94
CA ARG A 9 13.43 -21.04 -13.32
C ARG A 9 12.57 -20.61 -12.13
N THR A 10 12.74 -21.25 -10.98
CA THR A 10 11.98 -20.95 -9.75
C THR A 10 12.32 -19.56 -9.21
N MET A 11 13.60 -19.16 -9.27
CA MET A 11 14.05 -17.79 -8.94
C MET A 11 13.46 -16.73 -9.88
N ASN A 12 13.30 -17.05 -11.17
CA ASN A 12 12.70 -16.14 -12.15
C ASN A 12 11.17 -16.06 -12.01
N THR A 13 10.50 -17.11 -11.49
CA THR A 13 9.06 -17.10 -11.21
C THR A 13 8.70 -16.45 -9.86
N ASP A 14 9.59 -16.46 -8.88
CA ASP A 14 9.35 -15.83 -7.57
C ASP A 14 9.99 -14.43 -7.44
N TRP A 15 10.13 -13.71 -8.56
CA TRP A 15 10.69 -12.35 -8.62
C TRP A 15 10.09 -11.40 -7.58
N TRP A 16 8.80 -11.60 -7.26
CA TRP A 16 8.02 -10.79 -6.32
C TRP A 16 8.53 -10.92 -4.88
N ARG A 17 9.22 -12.01 -4.51
CA ARG A 17 9.75 -12.22 -3.16
C ARG A 17 10.94 -11.30 -2.91
N GLY A 18 10.72 -10.25 -2.13
CA GLY A 18 11.76 -9.29 -1.79
C GLY A 18 11.92 -8.18 -2.82
N ALA A 19 11.03 -8.12 -3.81
CA ALA A 19 10.97 -7.05 -4.80
C ALA A 19 10.76 -5.68 -4.13
N THR A 20 11.29 -4.64 -4.78
CA THR A 20 10.95 -3.25 -4.54
C THR A 20 10.00 -2.80 -5.64
N LEU A 21 8.77 -2.45 -5.28
CA LEU A 21 7.71 -2.02 -6.19
C LEU A 21 7.43 -0.52 -6.00
N TYR A 22 7.08 0.17 -7.08
CA TYR A 22 6.73 1.59 -7.05
C TYR A 22 5.23 1.79 -7.27
N GLN A 23 4.53 2.36 -6.29
CA GLN A 23 3.11 2.66 -6.41
C GLN A 23 2.90 3.98 -7.15
N ILE A 24 2.11 3.91 -8.22
CA ILE A 24 1.67 5.03 -9.05
C ILE A 24 0.19 5.29 -8.77
N TYR A 25 -0.16 6.54 -8.51
CA TYR A 25 -1.52 7.04 -8.43
C TYR A 25 -1.83 7.82 -9.73
N PRO A 26 -2.55 7.22 -10.72
CA PRO A 26 -2.60 7.71 -12.09
C PRO A 26 -2.94 9.19 -12.22
N ARG A 27 -3.98 9.64 -11.50
CA ARG A 27 -4.49 11.02 -11.52
C ARG A 27 -3.43 12.09 -11.24
N SER A 28 -2.35 11.72 -10.56
CA SER A 28 -1.36 12.67 -10.02
C SER A 28 0.07 12.32 -10.39
N PHE A 29 0.28 11.40 -11.34
CA PHE A 29 1.63 11.03 -11.76
C PHE A 29 2.14 11.91 -12.90
N ALA A 30 1.48 11.90 -14.06
CA ALA A 30 1.81 12.77 -15.18
C ALA A 30 0.63 12.89 -16.14
N ASP A 31 0.30 14.11 -16.56
CA ASP A 31 -0.74 14.44 -17.52
C ASP A 31 -0.09 14.63 -18.91
N ALA A 32 -0.49 13.79 -19.87
CA ALA A 32 0.03 13.82 -21.23
C ALA A 32 -0.92 14.48 -22.24
N ASN A 33 -2.19 14.64 -21.90
CA ASN A 33 -3.23 15.17 -22.79
C ASN A 33 -3.59 16.65 -22.50
N GLY A 34 -3.14 17.19 -21.36
CA GLY A 34 -3.33 18.56 -20.93
C GLY A 34 -4.70 18.86 -20.31
N ASP A 35 -5.39 17.88 -19.74
CA ASP A 35 -6.71 18.07 -19.08
C ASP A 35 -6.63 18.30 -17.56
N GLY A 36 -5.43 18.25 -16.98
CA GLY A 36 -5.19 18.45 -15.55
C GLY A 36 -5.31 17.17 -14.71
N ILE A 37 -5.52 16.01 -15.33
CA ILE A 37 -5.56 14.69 -14.69
C ILE A 37 -4.48 13.81 -15.32
N GLY A 38 -3.69 13.14 -14.48
CA GLY A 38 -2.67 12.21 -14.98
C GLY A 38 -3.28 10.98 -15.64
N ASP A 39 -2.62 10.47 -16.67
CA ASP A 39 -3.14 9.44 -17.58
C ASP A 39 -2.10 8.33 -17.90
N LEU A 40 -2.55 7.26 -18.56
CA LEU A 40 -1.68 6.10 -18.86
C LEU A 40 -0.54 6.44 -19.83
N ALA A 41 -0.75 7.38 -20.77
CA ALA A 41 0.29 7.83 -21.67
C ALA A 41 1.36 8.65 -20.93
N GLY A 42 0.94 9.46 -19.95
CA GLY A 42 1.81 10.17 -19.03
C GLY A 42 2.66 9.23 -18.19
N ILE A 43 2.06 8.16 -17.64
CA ILE A 43 2.81 7.10 -16.95
C ILE A 43 3.84 6.48 -17.91
N THR A 44 3.43 6.07 -19.11
CA THR A 44 4.30 5.45 -20.12
C THR A 44 5.52 6.33 -20.42
N ARG A 45 5.33 7.63 -20.63
CA ARG A 45 6.41 8.61 -20.88
C ARG A 45 7.40 8.73 -19.71
N ARG A 46 6.97 8.45 -18.49
CA ARG A 46 7.77 8.55 -17.26
C ARG A 46 8.33 7.20 -16.79
N LEU A 47 8.00 6.07 -17.44
CA LEU A 47 8.56 4.77 -17.09
C LEU A 47 10.11 4.73 -17.13
N PRO A 48 10.83 5.42 -18.03
CA PRO A 48 12.28 5.49 -17.95
C PRO A 48 12.80 6.09 -16.63
N TYR A 49 12.10 7.09 -16.07
CA TYR A 49 12.41 7.63 -14.75
C TYR A 49 12.19 6.56 -13.67
N VAL A 50 11.04 5.88 -13.68
CA VAL A 50 10.74 4.84 -12.69
C VAL A 50 11.77 3.70 -12.75
N ALA A 51 12.14 3.26 -13.96
CA ALA A 51 13.19 2.26 -14.16
C ALA A 51 14.55 2.73 -13.61
N SER A 52 14.88 4.03 -13.74
CA SER A 52 16.12 4.60 -13.19
C SER A 52 16.19 4.57 -11.66
N LEU A 53 15.05 4.44 -10.96
CA LEU A 53 15.02 4.21 -9.52
C LEU A 53 15.63 2.84 -9.14
N GLY A 54 15.63 1.90 -10.09
CA GLY A 54 16.05 0.53 -9.88
C GLY A 54 14.97 -0.35 -9.26
N VAL A 55 13.68 0.02 -9.34
CA VAL A 55 12.59 -0.82 -8.84
C VAL A 55 12.38 -2.05 -9.73
N ASP A 56 11.87 -3.14 -9.18
CA ASP A 56 11.57 -4.38 -9.92
C ASP A 56 10.24 -4.28 -10.70
N GLY A 57 9.38 -3.32 -10.35
CA GLY A 57 8.08 -3.13 -10.99
C GLY A 57 7.25 -1.99 -10.43
N ILE A 58 6.07 -1.80 -11.00
CA ILE A 58 5.09 -0.79 -10.62
C ILE A 58 3.79 -1.44 -10.15
N TRP A 59 3.10 -0.78 -9.22
CA TRP A 59 1.68 -0.99 -8.93
C TRP A 59 0.91 0.26 -9.34
N ILE A 60 -0.03 0.11 -10.24
CA ILE A 60 -0.90 1.21 -10.70
C ILE A 60 -2.22 1.13 -9.94
N SER A 61 -2.55 2.20 -9.21
CA SER A 61 -3.87 2.39 -8.56
C SER A 61 -4.99 2.42 -9.63
N PRO A 62 -6.28 2.28 -9.27
CA PRO A 62 -7.34 2.05 -10.25
C PRO A 62 -7.40 3.08 -11.40
N PHE A 63 -7.46 2.58 -12.63
CA PHE A 63 -7.70 3.36 -13.86
C PHE A 63 -8.93 2.84 -14.64
N PHE A 64 -9.71 1.96 -14.02
CA PHE A 64 -10.90 1.37 -14.61
C PHE A 64 -12.02 2.40 -14.76
N THR A 65 -12.97 2.12 -15.66
CA THR A 65 -14.19 2.93 -15.81
C THR A 65 -14.86 3.09 -14.45
N SER A 66 -15.04 4.34 -14.02
CA SER A 66 -15.56 4.65 -12.69
C SER A 66 -16.20 6.05 -12.64
N PRO A 67 -17.27 6.24 -11.86
CA PRO A 67 -17.82 7.57 -11.57
C PRO A 67 -16.88 8.49 -10.77
N MET A 68 -15.79 7.95 -10.22
CA MET A 68 -14.75 8.64 -9.43
C MET A 68 -15.24 9.24 -8.12
N ARG A 69 -16.27 8.67 -7.51
CA ARG A 69 -16.70 9.12 -6.17
C ARG A 69 -15.67 8.75 -5.11
N ASP A 70 -14.96 7.65 -5.32
CA ASP A 70 -13.76 7.30 -4.56
C ASP A 70 -12.55 7.19 -5.50
N PHE A 71 -12.49 8.10 -6.47
CA PHE A 71 -11.39 8.27 -7.43
C PHE A 71 -10.85 6.99 -8.09
N GLY A 72 -11.76 6.09 -8.49
CA GLY A 72 -11.44 4.87 -9.21
C GLY A 72 -11.69 3.60 -8.42
N TYR A 73 -11.87 3.69 -7.10
CA TYR A 73 -12.24 2.55 -6.26
C TYR A 73 -13.73 2.17 -6.39
N ASP A 74 -14.59 3.09 -6.87
CA ASP A 74 -15.96 2.78 -7.29
C ASP A 74 -15.99 2.35 -8.77
N VAL A 75 -15.71 1.08 -9.08
CA VAL A 75 -15.57 0.57 -10.47
C VAL A 75 -16.92 0.25 -11.12
N SER A 76 -17.22 0.82 -12.30
CA SER A 76 -18.43 0.55 -13.09
C SER A 76 -18.22 -0.40 -14.28
N ASP A 77 -16.97 -0.63 -14.69
CA ASP A 77 -16.57 -1.71 -15.61
C ASP A 77 -15.15 -2.18 -15.28
N HIS A 78 -15.03 -3.41 -14.76
CA HIS A 78 -13.76 -4.01 -14.37
C HIS A 78 -12.83 -4.37 -15.54
N ARG A 79 -13.30 -4.36 -16.79
CA ARG A 79 -12.49 -4.71 -17.99
C ARG A 79 -12.22 -3.51 -18.90
N GLY A 80 -12.75 -2.35 -18.54
CA GLY A 80 -12.54 -1.09 -19.26
C GLY A 80 -11.42 -0.26 -18.65
N VAL A 81 -10.92 0.68 -19.45
CA VAL A 81 -10.11 1.82 -18.99
C VAL A 81 -11.02 3.03 -19.02
N ASP A 82 -11.01 3.83 -17.94
CA ASP A 82 -11.79 5.07 -17.94
C ASP A 82 -11.24 6.03 -18.99
N ALA A 83 -12.14 6.69 -19.73
CA ALA A 83 -11.76 7.60 -20.81
C ALA A 83 -10.84 8.74 -20.36
N ARG A 84 -10.88 9.13 -19.08
CA ARG A 84 -9.97 10.12 -18.50
C ARG A 84 -8.51 9.65 -18.40
N PHE A 85 -8.29 8.33 -18.35
CA PHE A 85 -6.95 7.76 -18.27
C PHE A 85 -6.44 7.24 -19.62
N GLY A 86 -7.30 7.15 -20.63
CA GLY A 86 -6.97 6.70 -21.99
C GLY A 86 -7.79 5.49 -22.40
N THR A 87 -7.12 4.55 -23.07
CA THR A 87 -7.74 3.35 -23.66
C THR A 87 -7.04 2.07 -23.25
N LEU A 88 -7.63 0.92 -23.56
CA LEU A 88 -6.97 -0.38 -23.42
C LEU A 88 -5.68 -0.46 -24.25
N ALA A 89 -5.61 0.20 -25.41
CA ALA A 89 -4.39 0.23 -26.23
C ALA A 89 -3.27 1.03 -25.55
N ASP A 90 -3.59 2.12 -24.86
CA ASP A 90 -2.61 2.88 -24.07
C ASP A 90 -2.09 2.04 -22.90
N PHE A 91 -2.95 1.23 -22.28
CA PHE A 91 -2.52 0.29 -21.26
C PHE A 91 -1.63 -0.84 -21.81
N ASP A 92 -1.98 -1.40 -22.97
CA ASP A 92 -1.16 -2.43 -23.62
C ASP A 92 0.23 -1.85 -24.00
N ALA A 93 0.30 -0.59 -24.43
CA ALA A 93 1.56 0.12 -24.69
C ALA A 93 2.38 0.36 -23.40
N LEU A 94 1.71 0.70 -22.29
CA LEU A 94 2.33 0.84 -20.98
C LEU A 94 2.98 -0.47 -20.52
N ILE A 95 2.27 -1.59 -20.62
CA ILE A 95 2.81 -2.92 -20.29
C ILE A 95 4.04 -3.20 -21.14
N ALA A 96 3.93 -3.01 -22.46
CA ALA A 96 5.04 -3.27 -23.37
C ALA A 96 6.29 -2.45 -23.02
N GLU A 97 6.13 -1.17 -22.70
CA GLU A 97 7.25 -0.29 -22.31
C GLU A 97 7.83 -0.68 -20.94
N ALA A 98 7.00 -1.00 -19.95
CA ALA A 98 7.46 -1.46 -18.65
C ALA A 98 8.27 -2.76 -18.79
N HIS A 99 7.77 -3.73 -19.56
CA HIS A 99 8.48 -4.99 -19.83
C HIS A 99 9.77 -4.78 -20.62
N ARG A 100 9.78 -3.84 -21.59
CA ARG A 100 11.01 -3.47 -22.33
C ARG A 100 12.08 -2.90 -21.39
N LEU A 101 11.66 -2.17 -20.35
CA LEU A 101 12.52 -1.64 -19.31
C LEU A 101 12.85 -2.66 -18.20
N GLY A 102 12.36 -3.90 -18.30
CA GLY A 102 12.60 -4.97 -17.33
C GLY A 102 11.75 -4.86 -16.05
N MET A 103 10.76 -3.99 -16.02
CA MET A 103 9.85 -3.79 -14.89
C MET A 103 8.60 -4.65 -15.01
N LYS A 104 8.06 -5.05 -13.86
CA LYS A 104 6.79 -5.77 -13.74
C LYS A 104 5.62 -4.81 -13.55
N VAL A 105 4.43 -5.19 -14.01
CA VAL A 105 3.21 -4.35 -13.91
C VAL A 105 2.15 -5.05 -13.07
N LEU A 106 1.91 -4.51 -11.88
CA LEU A 106 0.74 -4.83 -11.06
C LEU A 106 -0.32 -3.74 -11.27
N ILE A 107 -1.58 -4.17 -11.23
CA ILE A 107 -2.72 -3.26 -11.21
C ILE A 107 -3.56 -3.51 -9.96
N ASP A 108 -4.24 -2.49 -9.48
CA ASP A 108 -5.25 -2.65 -8.45
C ASP A 108 -6.40 -3.54 -8.94
N GLN A 109 -7.06 -4.23 -8.03
CA GLN A 109 -8.27 -4.99 -8.28
C GLN A 109 -9.22 -4.77 -7.11
N VAL A 110 -10.32 -4.09 -7.41
CA VAL A 110 -11.33 -3.69 -6.43
C VAL A 110 -12.52 -4.62 -6.56
N TRP A 111 -12.49 -5.73 -5.83
CA TRP A 111 -13.47 -6.81 -6.00
C TRP A 111 -14.45 -6.94 -4.83
N SER A 112 -14.24 -6.26 -3.69
CA SER A 112 -15.20 -6.32 -2.57
C SER A 112 -16.54 -5.69 -2.95
N HIS A 113 -16.51 -4.65 -3.79
CA HIS A 113 -17.68 -3.85 -4.18
C HIS A 113 -17.53 -3.37 -5.63
N THR A 114 -18.63 -2.85 -6.18
CA THR A 114 -18.64 -2.14 -7.48
C THR A 114 -19.20 -0.74 -7.29
N ALA A 115 -19.13 0.13 -8.30
CA ALA A 115 -20.00 1.31 -8.36
C ALA A 115 -21.48 0.91 -8.44
N ALA A 116 -22.36 1.76 -7.95
CA ALA A 116 -23.80 1.61 -8.12
C ALA A 116 -24.21 1.67 -9.60
N GLU A 117 -23.43 2.31 -10.47
CA GLU A 117 -23.61 2.35 -11.91
C GLU A 117 -23.22 1.05 -12.61
N HIS A 118 -22.54 0.11 -11.93
CA HIS A 118 -22.11 -1.14 -12.53
C HIS A 118 -23.33 -1.92 -13.05
N PRO A 119 -23.29 -2.47 -14.29
CA PRO A 119 -24.43 -3.20 -14.86
C PRO A 119 -24.95 -4.33 -13.97
N TRP A 120 -24.05 -4.99 -13.24
CA TRP A 120 -24.42 -6.01 -12.25
C TRP A 120 -25.34 -5.47 -11.16
N PHE A 121 -25.04 -4.30 -10.58
CA PHE A 121 -25.87 -3.70 -9.53
C PHE A 121 -27.17 -3.16 -10.11
N GLN A 122 -27.12 -2.54 -11.29
CA GLN A 122 -28.32 -2.01 -11.96
C GLN A 122 -29.35 -3.11 -12.24
N GLU A 123 -28.89 -4.29 -12.68
CA GLU A 123 -29.74 -5.46 -12.83
C GLU A 123 -30.20 -6.00 -11.46
N SER A 124 -29.28 -6.20 -10.52
CA SER A 124 -29.56 -6.75 -9.19
C SER A 124 -30.63 -5.95 -8.44
N ARG A 125 -30.52 -4.61 -8.44
CA ARG A 125 -31.42 -3.71 -7.71
C ARG A 125 -32.81 -3.56 -8.33
N ALA A 126 -33.03 -4.06 -9.56
CA ALA A 126 -34.27 -3.83 -10.28
C ALA A 126 -35.45 -4.60 -9.67
N SER A 127 -35.20 -5.81 -9.15
CA SER A 127 -36.22 -6.67 -8.54
C SER A 127 -35.57 -7.68 -7.57
N ARG A 128 -36.37 -8.52 -6.91
CA ARG A 128 -35.88 -9.60 -6.03
C ARG A 128 -35.66 -10.95 -6.75
N ASP A 129 -35.98 -11.03 -8.04
CA ASP A 129 -36.11 -12.28 -8.81
C ASP A 129 -35.37 -12.27 -10.15
N ASN A 130 -34.59 -11.22 -10.45
CA ASN A 130 -33.74 -11.18 -11.63
C ASN A 130 -32.50 -12.10 -11.50
N ALA A 131 -31.80 -12.33 -12.60
CA ALA A 131 -30.66 -13.26 -12.65
C ALA A 131 -29.47 -12.84 -11.76
N LYS A 132 -29.41 -11.58 -11.31
CA LYS A 132 -28.38 -11.05 -10.42
C LYS A 132 -28.92 -10.65 -9.05
N ALA A 133 -30.11 -11.12 -8.68
CA ALA A 133 -30.78 -10.72 -7.44
C ALA A 133 -29.91 -10.98 -6.19
N ASP A 134 -29.07 -12.02 -6.21
CA ASP A 134 -28.19 -12.41 -5.09
C ASP A 134 -26.72 -12.03 -5.30
N TRP A 135 -26.38 -11.26 -6.34
CA TRP A 135 -25.00 -10.87 -6.63
C TRP A 135 -24.44 -9.83 -5.66
N TYR A 136 -25.32 -9.13 -4.94
CA TYR A 136 -24.98 -8.17 -3.89
C TYR A 136 -25.64 -8.59 -2.59
N VAL A 137 -25.15 -8.05 -1.47
CA VAL A 137 -25.66 -8.40 -0.15
C VAL A 137 -26.95 -7.62 0.14
N TRP A 138 -28.09 -8.27 -0.04
CA TRP A 138 -29.41 -7.72 0.24
C TRP A 138 -29.99 -8.27 1.54
N ALA A 139 -30.66 -7.43 2.32
CA ALA A 139 -31.36 -7.83 3.54
C ALA A 139 -32.68 -7.06 3.69
N ASP A 140 -33.70 -7.71 4.24
CA ASP A 140 -34.91 -7.01 4.64
C ASP A 140 -34.62 -6.06 5.82
N ALA A 141 -35.44 -5.00 5.95
CA ALA A 141 -35.42 -4.16 7.15
C ALA A 141 -35.88 -4.95 8.38
N ARG A 142 -35.50 -4.48 9.57
CA ARG A 142 -36.18 -4.88 10.81
C ARG A 142 -37.65 -4.44 10.79
N GLU A 143 -38.47 -4.98 11.69
CA GLU A 143 -39.91 -4.67 11.76
C GLU A 143 -40.21 -3.18 11.93
N ASP A 144 -39.30 -2.43 12.56
CA ASP A 144 -39.38 -0.98 12.76
C ASP A 144 -38.84 -0.17 11.56
N GLY A 145 -38.44 -0.84 10.48
CA GLY A 145 -37.88 -0.23 9.28
C GLY A 145 -36.40 0.12 9.37
N THR A 146 -35.70 -0.22 10.46
CA THR A 146 -34.26 0.06 10.62
C THR A 146 -33.37 -0.95 9.85
N PRO A 147 -32.07 -0.63 9.65
CA PRO A 147 -31.09 -1.58 9.10
C PRO A 147 -31.08 -2.94 9.83
N PRO A 148 -30.66 -4.01 9.15
CA PRO A 148 -30.74 -5.38 9.69
C PRO A 148 -29.85 -5.60 10.93
N ASN A 149 -28.72 -4.89 11.03
CA ASN A 149 -27.75 -5.01 12.11
C ASN A 149 -26.99 -3.69 12.35
N ASN A 150 -26.02 -3.71 13.27
CA ASN A 150 -25.27 -2.56 13.74
C ASN A 150 -24.03 -2.20 12.90
N TRP A 151 -23.79 -2.83 11.75
CA TRP A 151 -22.57 -2.60 10.98
C TRP A 151 -22.47 -1.16 10.48
N LEU A 152 -21.26 -0.61 10.53
CA LEU A 152 -20.96 0.78 10.16
C LEU A 152 -20.06 0.83 8.93
N SER A 153 -20.28 1.86 8.11
CA SER A 153 -19.43 2.17 6.97
C SER A 153 -18.16 2.86 7.45
N TRP A 154 -17.04 2.53 6.82
CA TRP A 154 -15.78 3.21 7.03
C TRP A 154 -15.77 4.66 6.52
N MET A 155 -16.73 5.02 5.65
CA MET A 155 -16.98 6.38 5.17
C MET A 155 -18.00 7.13 6.04
N GLY A 156 -18.44 6.52 7.15
CA GLY A 156 -19.36 7.12 8.12
C GLY A 156 -20.82 6.66 7.95
N GLY A 157 -21.52 6.54 9.09
CA GLY A 157 -22.91 6.10 9.15
C GLY A 157 -23.11 4.58 9.05
N PRO A 158 -24.37 4.11 8.96
CA PRO A 158 -24.68 2.69 8.80
C PRO A 158 -24.10 2.12 7.50
N ALA A 159 -23.69 0.85 7.52
CA ALA A 159 -23.23 0.12 6.32
C ALA A 159 -24.38 -0.34 5.41
N TRP A 160 -25.58 0.20 5.56
CA TRP A 160 -26.79 -0.28 4.90
C TRP A 160 -27.57 0.86 4.27
N ARG A 161 -27.88 0.72 2.97
CA ARG A 161 -28.67 1.71 2.22
C ARG A 161 -29.96 1.10 1.69
N TRP A 162 -31.08 1.79 1.89
CA TRP A 162 -32.39 1.36 1.41
C TRP A 162 -32.55 1.49 -0.11
N GLU A 163 -33.07 0.43 -0.75
CA GLU A 163 -33.47 0.40 -2.16
C GLU A 163 -35.01 0.30 -2.27
N PRO A 164 -35.70 1.35 -2.74
CA PRO A 164 -37.16 1.37 -2.78
C PRO A 164 -37.76 0.34 -3.74
N ARG A 165 -37.07 -0.04 -4.82
CA ARG A 165 -37.59 -1.03 -5.80
C ARG A 165 -37.70 -2.43 -5.19
N ARG A 166 -36.71 -2.81 -4.38
CA ARG A 166 -36.68 -4.10 -3.69
C ARG A 166 -37.34 -4.02 -2.32
N ARG A 167 -37.48 -2.83 -1.72
CA ARG A 167 -37.83 -2.67 -0.31
C ARG A 167 -36.89 -3.46 0.60
N GLN A 168 -35.60 -3.36 0.32
CA GLN A 168 -34.52 -4.03 1.04
C GLN A 168 -33.37 -3.05 1.25
N TYR A 169 -32.51 -3.34 2.22
CA TYR A 169 -31.21 -2.71 2.34
C TYR A 169 -30.16 -3.48 1.53
N HIS A 170 -29.20 -2.78 0.93
CA HIS A 170 -27.94 -3.37 0.46
C HIS A 170 -26.76 -2.93 1.33
N LEU A 171 -25.80 -3.83 1.52
CA LEU A 171 -24.55 -3.58 2.23
C LEU A 171 -23.64 -2.64 1.43
N HIS A 172 -22.96 -1.74 2.14
CA HIS A 172 -21.81 -0.98 1.65
C HIS A 172 -20.83 -0.71 2.79
N HIS A 173 -19.62 -1.28 2.72
CA HIS A 173 -18.55 -1.01 3.69
C HIS A 173 -17.95 0.39 3.53
N PHE A 174 -18.01 0.95 2.31
CA PHE A 174 -17.49 2.28 1.98
C PHE A 174 -18.64 3.24 1.65
N LEU A 175 -18.55 3.98 0.55
CA LEU A 175 -19.58 4.94 0.17
C LEU A 175 -20.92 4.23 -0.09
N PRO A 176 -22.07 4.88 0.15
CA PRO A 176 -23.39 4.30 -0.15
C PRO A 176 -23.62 4.00 -1.64
N GLN A 177 -22.74 4.47 -2.52
CA GLN A 177 -22.69 4.21 -3.96
C GLN A 177 -21.72 3.06 -4.32
N MET A 178 -21.13 2.39 -3.33
CA MET A 178 -20.22 1.26 -3.50
C MET A 178 -20.85 0.00 -2.88
N PRO A 179 -21.93 -0.56 -3.48
CA PRO A 179 -22.56 -1.77 -2.97
C PRO A 179 -21.61 -2.97 -2.99
N ASP A 180 -21.53 -3.69 -1.86
CA ASP A 180 -20.67 -4.86 -1.72
C ASP A 180 -21.22 -6.09 -2.45
N LEU A 181 -20.32 -6.78 -3.15
CA LEU A 181 -20.60 -8.03 -3.84
C LEU A 181 -20.79 -9.16 -2.82
N ASN A 182 -21.72 -10.06 -3.12
CA ASN A 182 -21.98 -11.21 -2.27
C ASN A 182 -21.08 -12.39 -2.67
N PHE A 183 -19.93 -12.52 -2.00
CA PHE A 183 -19.02 -13.64 -2.25
C PHE A 183 -19.54 -15.00 -1.80
N HIS A 184 -20.69 -15.11 -1.13
CA HIS A 184 -21.34 -16.42 -0.94
C HIS A 184 -22.00 -16.93 -2.23
N CYS A 185 -22.22 -16.08 -3.23
CA CYS A 185 -22.74 -16.45 -4.53
C CYS A 185 -21.61 -17.01 -5.44
N PRO A 186 -21.65 -18.28 -5.86
CA PRO A 186 -20.62 -18.85 -6.73
C PRO A 186 -20.49 -18.12 -8.08
N ALA A 187 -21.59 -17.59 -8.62
CA ALA A 187 -21.59 -16.85 -9.90
C ALA A 187 -20.80 -15.53 -9.80
N VAL A 188 -20.86 -14.84 -8.65
CA VAL A 188 -20.02 -13.66 -8.37
C VAL A 188 -18.55 -14.07 -8.35
N GLN A 189 -18.21 -15.15 -7.63
CA GLN A 189 -16.83 -15.63 -7.58
C GLN A 189 -16.29 -15.97 -8.98
N GLU A 190 -17.07 -16.65 -9.84
CA GLU A 190 -16.63 -16.93 -11.22
C GLU A 190 -16.46 -15.65 -12.05
N ALA A 191 -17.40 -14.71 -11.97
CA ALA A 191 -17.33 -13.46 -12.71
C ALA A 191 -16.08 -12.64 -12.34
N VAL A 192 -15.73 -12.61 -11.05
CA VAL A 192 -14.49 -11.96 -10.56
C VAL A 192 -13.24 -12.71 -11.04
N LEU A 193 -13.23 -14.05 -11.02
CA LEU A 193 -12.10 -14.82 -11.56
C LEU A 193 -11.94 -14.61 -13.09
N ASP A 194 -13.03 -14.40 -13.82
CA ASP A 194 -12.96 -14.04 -15.25
C ASP A 194 -12.43 -12.64 -15.48
N VAL A 195 -12.71 -11.68 -14.60
CA VAL A 195 -12.04 -10.36 -14.60
C VAL A 195 -10.53 -10.53 -14.38
N ALA A 196 -10.12 -11.37 -13.42
CA ALA A 196 -8.70 -11.66 -13.20
C ALA A 196 -8.04 -12.24 -14.46
N ARG A 197 -8.67 -13.24 -15.11
CA ARG A 197 -8.17 -13.84 -16.35
C ARG A 197 -8.03 -12.81 -17.47
N PHE A 198 -9.02 -11.93 -17.65
CA PHE A 198 -8.96 -10.88 -18.67
C PHE A 198 -7.68 -10.04 -18.57
N TRP A 199 -7.29 -9.62 -17.37
CA TRP A 199 -6.07 -8.82 -17.19
C TRP A 199 -4.79 -9.67 -17.27
N LEU A 200 -4.81 -10.91 -16.78
CA LEU A 200 -3.69 -11.84 -16.89
C LEU A 200 -3.38 -12.20 -18.36
N ASP A 201 -4.41 -12.42 -19.17
CA ASP A 201 -4.30 -12.68 -20.62
C ASP A 201 -3.73 -11.46 -21.38
N ARG A 202 -3.88 -10.25 -20.83
CA ARG A 202 -3.28 -9.01 -21.34
C ARG A 202 -1.83 -8.79 -20.89
N GLY A 203 -1.30 -9.66 -20.03
CA GLY A 203 0.12 -9.65 -19.66
C GLY A 203 0.46 -8.87 -18.39
N VAL A 204 -0.51 -8.53 -17.53
CA VAL A 204 -0.19 -8.01 -16.19
C VAL A 204 0.59 -9.07 -15.39
N ASP A 205 1.55 -8.63 -14.58
CA ASP A 205 2.39 -9.49 -13.76
C ASP A 205 1.77 -9.77 -12.37
N GLY A 206 0.63 -9.16 -12.06
CA GLY A 206 -0.06 -9.44 -10.83
C GLY A 206 -1.09 -8.39 -10.43
N PHE A 207 -1.60 -8.55 -9.23
CA PHE A 207 -2.63 -7.70 -8.67
C PHE A 207 -2.28 -7.22 -7.26
N ARG A 208 -2.56 -5.95 -6.99
CA ARG A 208 -2.86 -5.51 -5.62
C ARG A 208 -4.36 -5.68 -5.41
N LEU A 209 -4.75 -6.44 -4.40
CA LEU A 209 -6.13 -6.74 -4.08
C LEU A 209 -6.59 -5.77 -3.00
N ASP A 210 -7.47 -4.87 -3.39
CA ASP A 210 -8.11 -3.94 -2.47
C ASP A 210 -8.90 -4.71 -1.42
N THR A 211 -8.73 -4.27 -0.16
CA THR A 211 -9.55 -4.74 0.98
C THR A 211 -9.78 -6.24 1.00
N ALA A 212 -8.70 -7.02 0.79
CA ALA A 212 -8.79 -8.45 0.47
C ALA A 212 -9.43 -9.31 1.59
N ASN A 213 -9.52 -8.77 2.81
CA ASN A 213 -10.20 -9.40 3.93
C ASN A 213 -11.67 -8.98 4.13
N LEU A 214 -12.24 -8.13 3.27
CA LEU A 214 -13.65 -7.72 3.28
C LEU A 214 -14.55 -8.44 2.25
N TYR A 215 -14.01 -9.36 1.44
CA TYR A 215 -14.79 -10.01 0.37
C TYR A 215 -16.06 -10.73 0.85
N ALA A 216 -15.99 -11.42 1.97
CA ALA A 216 -17.15 -12.11 2.53
C ALA A 216 -17.57 -11.53 3.89
N HIS A 217 -18.88 -11.51 4.11
CA HIS A 217 -19.55 -11.10 5.35
C HIS A 217 -20.15 -12.32 6.07
N ASP A 218 -20.52 -12.16 7.34
CA ASP A 218 -21.24 -13.20 8.08
C ASP A 218 -22.66 -13.42 7.50
N PRO A 219 -22.99 -14.61 6.95
CA PRO A 219 -24.30 -14.86 6.33
C PRO A 219 -25.48 -14.80 7.31
N LEU A 220 -25.22 -14.84 8.62
CA LEU A 220 -26.24 -14.65 9.66
C LEU A 220 -26.50 -13.17 9.99
N LEU A 221 -25.73 -12.26 9.40
CA LEU A 221 -25.81 -10.81 9.60
C LEU A 221 -25.75 -10.41 11.09
N ARG A 222 -24.97 -11.13 11.92
CA ARG A 222 -24.88 -10.85 13.35
C ARG A 222 -24.25 -9.47 13.62
N ASP A 223 -24.73 -8.81 14.66
CA ASP A 223 -24.16 -7.56 15.17
C ASP A 223 -22.69 -7.75 15.58
N ASN A 224 -21.82 -6.81 15.20
CA ASN A 224 -20.45 -6.76 15.72
C ASN A 224 -20.48 -6.39 17.22
N PRO A 225 -19.65 -7.02 18.07
CA PRO A 225 -19.49 -6.58 19.44
C PRO A 225 -18.75 -5.22 19.50
N PRO A 226 -18.93 -4.45 20.59
CA PRO A 226 -18.20 -3.20 20.76
C PRO A 226 -16.71 -3.46 20.96
N ALA A 227 -15.87 -2.58 20.42
CA ALA A 227 -14.43 -2.64 20.62
C ALA A 227 -14.06 -2.47 22.10
N ARG A 228 -13.01 -3.18 22.52
CA ARG A 228 -12.45 -3.08 23.87
C ARG A 228 -11.98 -1.64 24.15
N PRO A 229 -12.08 -1.12 25.40
CA PRO A 229 -11.77 0.29 25.72
C PRO A 229 -10.43 0.84 25.21
N GLY A 230 -9.40 0.01 24.99
CA GLY A 230 -8.10 0.42 24.43
C GLY A 230 -7.93 0.27 22.92
N HIS A 231 -8.91 -0.29 22.21
CA HIS A 231 -8.89 -0.46 20.74
C HIS A 231 -9.89 0.45 20.03
N ARG A 232 -10.62 1.26 20.81
CA ARG A 232 -11.57 2.24 20.28
C ARG A 232 -10.81 3.37 19.60
N GLY A 233 -11.23 3.73 18.39
CA GLY A 233 -10.69 4.87 17.65
C GLY A 233 -11.64 6.07 17.60
N ASP A 234 -11.24 7.11 16.87
CA ASP A 234 -11.93 8.40 16.83
C ASP A 234 -13.16 8.43 15.88
N SER A 235 -13.37 7.35 15.11
CA SER A 235 -14.52 7.20 14.22
C SER A 235 -15.47 6.12 14.75
N PRO A 236 -16.80 6.27 14.61
CA PRO A 236 -17.78 5.28 15.05
C PRO A 236 -17.51 3.85 14.55
N VAL A 237 -16.99 3.69 13.32
CA VAL A 237 -16.65 2.37 12.77
C VAL A 237 -15.60 1.65 13.63
N LEU A 238 -14.64 2.39 14.20
CA LEU A 238 -13.59 1.90 15.09
C LEU A 238 -14.06 1.64 16.52
N MET A 239 -15.35 1.82 16.80
CA MET A 239 -15.96 1.49 18.09
C MET A 239 -16.47 0.04 18.15
N GLN A 240 -16.23 -0.75 17.09
CA GLN A 240 -16.65 -2.14 16.95
C GLN A 240 -15.45 -3.07 16.73
N ASP A 241 -15.50 -4.26 17.32
CA ASP A 241 -14.63 -5.37 16.91
C ASP A 241 -15.27 -6.03 15.68
N HIS A 242 -14.63 -5.93 14.51
CA HIS A 242 -15.20 -6.25 13.19
C HIS A 242 -15.34 -7.76 12.86
N VAL A 243 -15.68 -8.60 13.83
CA VAL A 243 -15.63 -10.07 13.70
C VAL A 243 -16.63 -10.69 12.71
N HIS A 244 -17.65 -9.94 12.29
CA HIS A 244 -18.68 -10.41 11.34
C HIS A 244 -18.63 -9.70 9.98
N THR A 245 -17.86 -8.62 9.85
CA THR A 245 -17.75 -7.82 8.62
C THR A 245 -16.45 -8.06 7.86
N MET A 246 -15.42 -8.59 8.52
CA MET A 246 -14.12 -8.90 7.89
C MET A 246 -13.62 -10.28 8.27
N ASP A 247 -12.54 -10.71 7.63
CA ASP A 247 -11.78 -11.93 7.94
C ASP A 247 -12.61 -13.22 7.93
N GLN A 248 -13.74 -13.22 7.21
CA GLN A 248 -14.62 -14.38 7.16
C GLN A 248 -13.91 -15.56 6.45
N PRO A 249 -14.14 -16.82 6.88
CA PRO A 249 -13.51 -17.99 6.26
C PRO A 249 -13.73 -18.10 4.75
N ALA A 250 -14.86 -17.60 4.26
CA ALA A 250 -15.20 -17.57 2.84
C ALA A 250 -14.27 -16.63 2.03
N SER A 251 -13.76 -15.54 2.61
CA SER A 251 -12.75 -14.68 1.97
C SER A 251 -11.47 -15.47 1.67
N LEU A 252 -10.94 -16.19 2.67
CA LEU A 252 -9.78 -17.06 2.49
C LEU A 252 -10.05 -18.17 1.46
N ALA A 253 -11.23 -18.79 1.49
CA ALA A 253 -11.62 -19.83 0.53
C ALA A 253 -11.63 -19.29 -0.91
N PHE A 254 -12.15 -18.07 -1.13
CA PHE A 254 -12.07 -17.41 -2.43
C PHE A 254 -10.63 -17.13 -2.85
N LEU A 255 -9.79 -16.61 -1.95
CA LEU A 255 -8.38 -16.35 -2.24
C LEU A 255 -7.60 -17.63 -2.62
N GLN A 256 -7.96 -18.78 -2.07
CA GLN A 256 -7.42 -20.07 -2.50
C GLN A 256 -7.85 -20.45 -3.93
N ARG A 257 -9.09 -20.11 -4.32
CA ARG A 257 -9.55 -20.28 -5.71
C ARG A 257 -8.81 -19.35 -6.65
N LEU A 258 -8.65 -18.07 -6.27
CA LEU A 258 -7.85 -17.10 -7.02
C LEU A 258 -6.43 -17.62 -7.20
N ARG A 259 -5.79 -18.14 -6.15
CA ARG A 259 -4.44 -18.71 -6.25
C ARG A 259 -4.33 -19.83 -7.29
N LYS A 260 -5.35 -20.68 -7.43
CA LYS A 260 -5.37 -21.70 -8.50
C LYS A 260 -5.37 -21.07 -9.88
N VAL A 261 -6.09 -19.97 -10.09
CA VAL A 261 -6.03 -19.20 -11.35
C VAL A 261 -4.66 -18.57 -11.54
N MET A 262 -4.11 -17.89 -10.53
CA MET A 262 -2.77 -17.29 -10.63
C MET A 262 -1.70 -18.32 -10.99
N ASN A 263 -1.78 -19.55 -10.45
CA ASN A 263 -0.83 -20.62 -10.74
C ASN A 263 -0.87 -21.10 -12.21
N THR A 264 -1.92 -20.81 -12.99
CA THR A 264 -1.93 -21.08 -14.43
C THR A 264 -1.15 -20.04 -15.24
N TYR A 265 -0.73 -18.94 -14.61
CA TYR A 265 0.11 -17.89 -15.19
C TYR A 265 1.42 -17.80 -14.39
N PRO A 266 2.47 -18.57 -14.77
CA PRO A 266 3.70 -18.67 -13.99
C PRO A 266 4.39 -17.31 -13.79
N GLY A 267 4.84 -16.99 -12.59
CA GLY A 267 5.52 -15.71 -12.33
C GLY A 267 4.60 -14.50 -12.12
N ARG A 268 3.29 -14.74 -11.89
CA ARG A 268 2.32 -13.71 -11.56
C ARG A 268 2.03 -13.74 -10.06
N MET A 269 1.77 -12.58 -9.47
CA MET A 269 1.63 -12.46 -8.01
C MET A 269 0.36 -11.73 -7.58
N THR A 270 0.00 -11.90 -6.31
CA THR A 270 -1.08 -11.15 -5.64
C THR A 270 -0.59 -10.62 -4.30
N VAL A 271 -0.83 -9.34 -4.05
CA VAL A 271 -0.61 -8.70 -2.76
C VAL A 271 -1.96 -8.24 -2.22
N GLY A 272 -2.36 -8.72 -1.05
CA GLY A 272 -3.58 -8.25 -0.38
C GLY A 272 -3.31 -7.03 0.48
N GLU A 273 -4.19 -6.04 0.40
CA GLU A 273 -4.35 -5.09 1.48
C GLU A 273 -5.19 -5.72 2.60
N ILE A 274 -4.66 -5.70 3.81
CA ILE A 274 -5.33 -6.23 5.01
C ILE A 274 -5.57 -5.09 6.00
N GLY A 275 -6.85 -4.78 6.21
CA GLY A 275 -7.30 -3.81 7.22
C GLY A 275 -7.72 -4.48 8.53
N GLY A 276 -8.02 -3.66 9.54
CA GLY A 276 -8.53 -4.14 10.84
C GLY A 276 -7.47 -4.38 11.92
N ALA A 277 -7.94 -4.64 13.14
CA ALA A 277 -7.12 -4.63 14.36
C ALA A 277 -6.11 -5.78 14.48
N ASP A 278 -6.36 -6.94 13.85
CA ASP A 278 -5.46 -8.11 13.88
C ASP A 278 -4.85 -8.41 12.50
N ALA A 279 -4.52 -7.35 11.75
CA ALA A 279 -4.05 -7.47 10.38
C ALA A 279 -2.80 -8.36 10.23
N LEU A 280 -1.91 -8.40 11.22
CA LEU A 280 -0.70 -9.23 11.18
C LEU A 280 -1.04 -10.74 11.20
N ALA A 281 -2.02 -11.16 12.00
CA ALA A 281 -2.47 -12.55 12.01
C ALA A 281 -3.16 -12.92 10.69
N THR A 282 -4.02 -12.03 10.17
CA THR A 282 -4.68 -12.23 8.86
C THR A 282 -3.67 -12.30 7.72
N MET A 283 -2.69 -11.39 7.66
CA MET A 283 -1.61 -11.42 6.66
C MET A 283 -0.89 -12.78 6.65
N ARG A 284 -0.53 -13.31 7.83
CA ARG A 284 0.09 -14.64 7.93
C ARG A 284 -0.87 -15.73 7.46
N ALA A 285 -2.11 -15.72 7.93
CA ALA A 285 -3.12 -16.71 7.54
C ALA A 285 -3.34 -16.75 6.02
N TYR A 286 -3.34 -15.59 5.36
CA TYR A 286 -3.62 -15.48 3.94
C TYR A 286 -2.40 -15.76 3.05
N THR A 287 -1.17 -15.76 3.60
CA THR A 287 0.07 -15.96 2.83
C THR A 287 0.80 -17.27 3.15
N ARG A 288 0.46 -17.93 4.27
CA ARG A 288 1.08 -19.19 4.70
C ARG A 288 0.80 -20.33 3.70
N GLY A 289 1.80 -21.19 3.48
CA GLY A 289 1.65 -22.44 2.74
C GLY A 289 1.41 -22.29 1.22
N HIS A 290 1.58 -21.09 0.65
CA HIS A 290 1.47 -20.82 -0.79
C HIS A 290 0.09 -21.20 -1.39
N SER A 291 -0.95 -21.21 -0.55
CA SER A 291 -2.28 -21.72 -0.92
C SER A 291 -3.27 -20.61 -1.31
N ALA A 292 -3.03 -19.38 -0.87
CA ALA A 292 -3.86 -18.20 -1.13
C ALA A 292 -2.98 -17.05 -1.68
N LEU A 293 -2.85 -15.93 -0.97
CA LEU A 293 -2.06 -14.78 -1.44
C LEU A 293 -0.56 -15.13 -1.57
N HIS A 294 0.12 -14.42 -2.45
CA HIS A 294 1.59 -14.50 -2.54
C HIS A 294 2.22 -13.70 -1.39
N THR A 295 1.70 -12.49 -1.16
CA THR A 295 2.08 -11.61 -0.06
C THR A 295 0.90 -10.74 0.37
N ALA A 296 1.07 -9.98 1.44
CA ALA A 296 0.07 -9.03 1.93
C ALA A 296 0.77 -7.91 2.69
N TYR A 297 0.20 -6.70 2.65
CA TYR A 297 0.59 -5.58 3.51
C TYR A 297 -0.59 -5.17 4.40
N SER A 298 -0.29 -4.46 5.48
CA SER A 298 -1.30 -3.86 6.35
C SER A 298 -0.93 -2.42 6.70
N PHE A 299 -1.79 -1.78 7.48
CA PHE A 299 -1.60 -0.43 7.98
C PHE A 299 -0.61 -0.32 9.15
N ALA A 300 0.08 -1.40 9.51
CA ALA A 300 1.04 -1.45 10.62
C ALA A 300 2.12 -0.36 10.58
N PHE A 301 2.54 0.07 9.38
CA PHE A 301 3.49 1.16 9.18
C PHE A 301 2.91 2.35 8.40
N LEU A 302 1.58 2.48 8.36
CA LEU A 302 0.87 3.60 7.73
C LEU A 302 0.23 4.56 8.74
N GLY A 303 0.30 4.24 10.03
CA GLY A 303 -0.16 5.08 11.14
C GLY A 303 0.98 5.83 11.85
N VAL A 304 0.96 5.78 13.18
CA VAL A 304 1.89 6.46 14.09
C VAL A 304 3.35 6.02 13.84
N ARG A 305 4.30 6.92 14.13
CA ARG A 305 5.74 6.62 14.06
C ARG A 305 6.08 5.39 14.92
N PRO A 306 6.62 4.30 14.35
CA PRO A 306 7.03 3.15 15.13
C PRO A 306 8.35 3.45 15.86
N ASP A 307 8.47 2.98 17.11
CA ASP A 307 9.75 2.85 17.78
C ASP A 307 10.45 1.54 17.37
N ALA A 308 11.69 1.34 17.83
CA ALA A 308 12.45 0.13 17.51
C ALA A 308 11.72 -1.15 17.97
N ALA A 309 11.02 -1.10 19.11
CA ALA A 309 10.28 -2.23 19.64
C ALA A 309 9.04 -2.57 18.79
N ALA A 310 8.32 -1.57 18.28
CA ALA A 310 7.19 -1.72 17.38
C ALA A 310 7.62 -2.35 16.06
N VAL A 311 8.75 -1.89 15.49
CA VAL A 311 9.33 -2.54 14.29
C VAL A 311 9.66 -4.00 14.57
N ALA A 312 10.31 -4.30 15.70
CA ALA A 312 10.65 -5.67 16.09
C ALA A 312 9.41 -6.57 16.25
N ARG A 313 8.32 -6.06 16.86
CA ARG A 313 7.05 -6.79 16.99
C ARG A 313 6.44 -7.16 15.64
N GLN A 314 6.51 -6.26 14.66
CA GLN A 314 5.99 -6.52 13.31
C GLN A 314 6.86 -7.55 12.55
N LEU A 315 8.17 -7.58 12.79
CA LEU A 315 9.10 -8.49 12.12
C LEU A 315 9.11 -9.90 12.73
N ALA A 316 8.98 -10.02 14.06
CA ALA A 316 9.20 -11.27 14.79
C ALA A 316 8.39 -12.49 14.26
N PRO A 317 7.12 -12.35 13.82
CA PRO A 317 6.33 -13.49 13.37
C PRO A 317 6.72 -14.06 11.99
N TRP A 318 7.58 -13.38 11.23
CA TRP A 318 7.90 -13.72 9.86
C TRP A 318 9.16 -14.61 9.76
N ALA A 319 9.07 -15.80 10.33
CA ALA A 319 10.06 -16.86 10.12
C ALA A 319 9.86 -17.55 8.74
N ASP A 320 10.71 -18.51 8.41
CA ASP A 320 10.51 -19.32 7.20
C ASP A 320 9.28 -20.22 7.35
N GLY A 321 8.49 -20.33 6.28
CA GLY A 321 7.23 -21.07 6.27
C GLY A 321 6.01 -20.29 6.78
N GLU A 322 6.20 -19.10 7.35
CA GLU A 322 5.11 -18.27 7.92
C GLU A 322 4.34 -17.41 6.91
N GLY A 323 4.64 -17.57 5.63
CA GLY A 323 4.20 -16.68 4.56
C GLY A 323 5.26 -15.66 4.19
N TRP A 324 4.86 -14.63 3.44
CA TRP A 324 5.77 -13.58 2.97
C TRP A 324 5.15 -12.20 3.18
N PRO A 325 5.76 -11.31 3.98
CA PRO A 325 5.20 -9.99 4.24
C PRO A 325 5.49 -9.00 3.12
N SER A 326 4.64 -7.98 3.03
CA SER A 326 4.88 -6.75 2.29
C SER A 326 4.82 -5.54 3.20
N TRP A 327 5.63 -4.52 2.90
CA TRP A 327 5.75 -3.31 3.71
C TRP A 327 5.62 -2.05 2.86
N ALA A 328 4.89 -1.08 3.38
CA ALA A 328 4.76 0.26 2.81
C ALA A 328 4.80 1.28 3.95
N PHE A 329 5.53 2.37 3.78
CA PHE A 329 5.53 3.50 4.72
C PHE A 329 4.68 4.66 4.21
N SER A 330 4.39 4.71 2.92
CA SER A 330 3.46 5.64 2.31
C SER A 330 2.60 4.90 1.29
N ASN A 331 1.40 5.40 1.03
CA ASN A 331 0.53 5.01 -0.08
C ASN A 331 -0.44 6.16 -0.38
N HIS A 332 -1.44 5.92 -1.24
CA HIS A 332 -2.46 6.90 -1.60
C HIS A 332 -3.58 7.09 -0.55
N ASP A 333 -3.51 6.40 0.59
CA ASP A 333 -4.50 6.51 1.69
C ASP A 333 -3.91 7.10 2.97
N ALA A 334 -2.60 7.00 3.16
CA ALA A 334 -1.90 7.53 4.32
C ALA A 334 -1.16 8.83 3.94
N PRO A 335 -1.05 9.79 4.87
CA PRO A 335 -0.22 10.97 4.66
C PRO A 335 1.23 10.57 4.44
N ARG A 336 1.98 11.38 3.69
CA ARG A 336 3.38 11.07 3.34
C ARG A 336 4.25 10.90 4.59
N VAL A 337 5.05 9.82 4.62
CA VAL A 337 5.87 9.45 5.79
C VAL A 337 6.82 10.57 6.24
N ALA A 338 7.32 11.37 5.29
CA ALA A 338 8.24 12.48 5.53
C ALA A 338 7.68 13.55 6.48
N THR A 339 6.36 13.70 6.54
CA THR A 339 5.66 14.54 7.52
C THR A 339 5.11 13.69 8.66
N ARG A 340 4.39 12.59 8.33
CA ARG A 340 3.63 11.78 9.30
C ARG A 340 4.48 11.28 10.47
N TRP A 341 5.72 10.88 10.20
CA TRP A 341 6.63 10.38 11.24
C TRP A 341 7.62 11.43 11.73
N ARG A 342 7.85 12.52 10.98
CA ARG A 342 8.69 13.61 11.47
C ARG A 342 7.98 14.41 12.54
N ASP A 343 6.77 14.89 12.26
CA ASP A 343 6.11 15.89 13.11
C ASP A 343 5.33 15.27 14.27
N GLY A 344 5.15 13.95 14.25
CA GLY A 344 4.41 13.22 15.28
C GLY A 344 2.91 13.54 15.24
N ALA A 345 2.09 12.51 15.01
CA ALA A 345 0.63 12.53 15.25
C ALA A 345 -0.32 13.23 14.27
N ALA A 346 0.08 14.13 13.38
CA ALA A 346 -0.94 15.02 12.79
C ALA A 346 -1.87 14.41 11.73
N ALA A 347 -1.69 13.16 11.26
CA ALA A 347 -2.50 12.70 10.12
C ALA A 347 -2.72 11.18 9.96
N SER A 348 -2.58 10.34 11.00
CA SER A 348 -2.87 8.90 10.82
C SER A 348 -4.32 8.67 10.36
N PHE A 349 -4.48 8.16 9.14
CA PHE A 349 -5.76 7.79 8.56
C PHE A 349 -6.19 6.40 9.09
N GLY A 350 -7.46 6.30 9.49
CA GLY A 350 -7.94 5.33 10.49
C GLY A 350 -8.43 3.96 10.00
N PHE A 351 -8.22 3.55 8.73
CA PHE A 351 -8.70 2.23 8.28
C PHE A 351 -8.05 1.04 9.02
N GLY A 352 -6.93 1.26 9.72
CA GLY A 352 -6.16 0.20 10.41
C GLY A 352 -6.60 -0.14 11.84
N GLY A 353 -7.50 0.63 12.45
CA GLY A 353 -7.70 0.56 13.91
C GLY A 353 -6.48 1.10 14.67
N GLY A 354 -6.72 1.83 15.75
CA GLY A 354 -5.64 2.35 16.58
C GLY A 354 -4.86 1.20 17.22
N VAL A 355 -3.58 1.06 16.89
CA VAL A 355 -2.64 0.36 17.78
C VAL A 355 -2.33 1.30 18.94
N ASP A 356 -2.73 0.86 20.14
CA ASP A 356 -2.33 1.37 21.45
C ASP A 356 -2.38 2.89 21.63
N GLY A 357 -3.58 3.49 21.79
CA GLY A 357 -3.84 4.67 22.64
C GLY A 357 -2.85 5.85 22.64
N ALA A 358 -1.98 5.99 21.65
CA ALA A 358 -0.87 6.92 21.64
C ALA A 358 -1.35 8.18 20.94
N THR A 359 -2.07 9.01 21.70
CA THR A 359 -2.15 10.43 21.38
C THR A 359 -0.74 10.99 21.45
N SER A 360 -0.09 11.15 20.30
CA SER A 360 1.27 11.71 20.22
C SER A 360 1.25 13.24 20.37
N ALA A 361 0.64 13.73 21.45
CA ALA A 361 0.85 15.09 21.90
C ALA A 361 2.26 15.17 22.53
N GLY A 362 3.19 15.84 21.84
CA GLY A 362 4.52 16.17 22.38
C GLY A 362 5.67 15.24 21.99
N VAL A 363 5.66 14.63 20.80
CA VAL A 363 6.83 13.86 20.32
C VAL A 363 7.80 14.79 19.62
N ASP A 364 9.09 14.72 19.98
CA ASP A 364 10.15 15.44 19.28
C ASP A 364 10.21 15.06 17.79
N ALA A 365 10.69 16.02 16.99
CA ALA A 365 10.88 15.85 15.56
C ALA A 365 11.64 14.55 15.27
N GLY A 366 11.03 13.66 14.51
CA GLY A 366 11.61 12.38 14.15
C GLY A 366 12.75 12.50 13.15
N PRO A 367 13.46 11.40 12.90
CA PRO A 367 14.49 11.36 11.88
C PRO A 367 13.90 11.64 10.48
N GLY A 368 14.77 12.11 9.59
CA GLY A 368 14.40 12.49 8.23
C GLY A 368 13.96 11.31 7.34
N PRO A 369 13.37 11.60 6.16
CA PRO A 369 12.83 10.57 5.26
C PRO A 369 13.88 9.55 4.79
N LEU A 370 15.16 9.92 4.71
CA LEU A 370 16.23 9.02 4.30
C LEU A 370 16.41 7.84 5.28
N THR A 371 16.27 8.07 6.58
CA THR A 371 16.34 7.04 7.63
C THR A 371 15.24 6.00 7.43
N TRP A 372 14.03 6.47 7.12
CA TRP A 372 12.87 5.61 6.90
C TRP A 372 12.98 4.84 5.59
N MET A 373 13.47 5.46 4.51
CA MET A 373 13.76 4.76 3.25
C MET A 373 14.81 3.66 3.45
N ALA A 374 15.88 3.95 4.20
CA ALA A 374 16.88 2.96 4.56
C ALA A 374 16.27 1.81 5.37
N LEU A 375 15.44 2.12 6.38
CA LEU A 375 14.76 1.08 7.16
C LEU A 375 13.87 0.20 6.27
N LEU A 376 13.05 0.80 5.40
CA LEU A 376 12.20 0.05 4.46
C LEU A 376 13.02 -0.92 3.61
N MET A 377 14.16 -0.48 3.07
CA MET A 377 15.05 -1.33 2.28
C MET A 377 15.73 -2.45 3.09
N ALA A 378 15.79 -2.34 4.42
CA ALA A 378 16.34 -3.36 5.31
C ALA A 378 15.34 -4.43 5.74
N LEU A 379 14.02 -4.20 5.62
CA LEU A 379 13.00 -5.15 6.08
C LEU A 379 12.98 -6.44 5.23
N ARG A 380 12.75 -7.58 5.88
CA ARG A 380 12.43 -8.86 5.20
C ARG A 380 11.00 -8.79 4.69
N GLY A 381 10.82 -8.96 3.39
CA GLY A 381 9.53 -8.83 2.73
C GLY A 381 9.64 -8.09 1.41
N THR A 382 8.54 -8.03 0.67
CA THR A 382 8.40 -7.16 -0.51
C THR A 382 8.14 -5.73 -0.03
N VAL A 383 8.66 -4.72 -0.72
CA VAL A 383 8.55 -3.33 -0.27
C VAL A 383 7.89 -2.46 -1.35
N PHE A 384 7.08 -1.51 -0.92
CA PHE A 384 6.39 -0.56 -1.78
C PHE A 384 6.86 0.85 -1.48
N VAL A 385 7.36 1.53 -2.50
CA VAL A 385 7.72 2.96 -2.47
C VAL A 385 6.59 3.72 -3.15
N TYR A 386 6.00 4.70 -2.46
CA TYR A 386 4.93 5.51 -3.04
C TYR A 386 5.47 6.70 -3.83
N GLN A 387 4.79 7.12 -4.90
CA GLN A 387 5.24 8.22 -5.73
C GLN A 387 5.56 9.51 -4.95
N GLY A 388 6.80 9.98 -5.06
CA GLY A 388 7.34 11.14 -4.35
C GLY A 388 8.00 10.82 -3.01
N GLU A 389 7.89 9.59 -2.49
CA GLU A 389 8.64 9.16 -1.30
C GLU A 389 10.15 9.12 -1.56
N GLU A 390 10.55 8.74 -2.77
CA GLU A 390 11.92 8.82 -3.30
C GLU A 390 12.46 10.24 -3.40
N LEU A 391 11.58 11.24 -3.45
CA LEU A 391 11.93 12.67 -3.46
C LEU A 391 11.88 13.28 -2.05
N GLY A 392 11.41 12.51 -1.06
CA GLY A 392 11.18 13.00 0.30
C GLY A 392 10.09 14.07 0.35
N LEU A 393 9.04 13.94 -0.47
CA LEU A 393 7.94 14.91 -0.49
C LEU A 393 7.21 14.92 0.87
N PRO A 394 7.02 16.09 1.50
CA PRO A 394 6.19 16.23 2.68
C PRO A 394 4.71 16.09 2.33
N GLN A 395 3.87 15.82 3.32
CA GLN A 395 2.41 15.87 3.17
C GLN A 395 1.98 17.26 2.73
N SER A 396 1.10 17.34 1.72
CA SER A 396 0.55 18.61 1.26
C SER A 396 -0.61 19.10 2.10
N GLU A 397 -0.70 20.41 2.23
CA GLU A 397 -1.86 21.11 2.80
C GLU A 397 -2.78 21.52 1.65
N VAL A 398 -3.90 20.80 1.50
CA VAL A 398 -4.92 21.12 0.50
C VAL A 398 -5.99 22.00 1.17
N PRO A 399 -6.25 23.22 0.66
CA PRO A 399 -7.24 24.10 1.26
C PRO A 399 -8.65 23.54 1.07
N PHE A 400 -9.56 23.86 1.99
CA PHE A 400 -10.90 23.27 2.06
C PHE A 400 -11.66 23.35 0.73
N GLU A 401 -11.62 24.50 0.07
CA GLU A 401 -12.28 24.75 -1.22
C GLU A 401 -11.69 23.95 -2.38
N ARG A 402 -10.53 23.32 -2.19
CA ARG A 402 -9.88 22.42 -3.15
C ARG A 402 -9.96 20.95 -2.77
N LEU A 403 -10.50 20.61 -1.59
CA LEU A 403 -10.70 19.21 -1.21
C LEU A 403 -11.61 18.51 -2.22
N GLN A 404 -11.22 17.30 -2.56
CA GLN A 404 -11.94 16.41 -3.46
C GLN A 404 -12.39 15.14 -2.70
N ASP A 405 -11.57 14.61 -1.78
CA ASP A 405 -11.83 13.37 -1.07
C ASP A 405 -13.12 13.44 -0.25
N PRO A 406 -14.15 12.63 -0.57
CA PRO A 406 -15.42 12.66 0.17
C PRO A 406 -15.21 12.36 1.67
N TYR A 407 -14.21 11.54 2.02
CA TYR A 407 -13.89 11.28 3.42
C TYR A 407 -13.42 12.55 4.14
N GLY A 408 -12.51 13.31 3.51
CA GLY A 408 -12.02 14.57 4.05
C GLY A 408 -13.11 15.62 4.17
N ILE A 409 -13.95 15.75 3.14
CA ILE A 409 -15.08 16.69 3.13
C ILE A 409 -16.08 16.37 4.25
N ALA A 410 -16.41 15.10 4.47
CA ALA A 410 -17.37 14.68 5.49
C ALA A 410 -16.86 14.87 6.93
N ASN A 411 -15.54 14.88 7.14
CA ASN A 411 -14.92 14.91 8.47
C ASN A 411 -14.10 16.19 8.75
N TRP A 412 -14.22 17.21 7.89
CA TRP A 412 -13.51 18.47 8.06
C TRP A 412 -14.00 19.26 9.30
N PRO A 413 -13.12 19.93 10.06
CA PRO A 413 -11.65 19.99 9.92
C PRO A 413 -10.90 18.90 10.70
N ALA A 414 -11.61 18.00 11.38
CA ALA A 414 -11.00 17.00 12.25
C ALA A 414 -10.14 15.99 11.47
N SER A 415 -10.49 15.70 10.22
CA SER A 415 -9.66 14.92 9.31
C SER A 415 -9.68 15.55 7.90
N PRO A 416 -8.51 15.95 7.35
CA PRO A 416 -8.43 16.55 6.02
C PRO A 416 -8.57 15.51 4.88
N GLY A 417 -8.80 14.24 5.21
CA GLY A 417 -8.85 13.15 4.23
C GLY A 417 -7.49 12.85 3.61
N ARG A 418 -7.51 12.34 2.38
CA ARG A 418 -6.35 11.75 1.70
C ARG A 418 -5.75 12.64 0.61
N ASP A 419 -6.37 13.78 0.29
CA ASP A 419 -5.94 14.62 -0.83
C ASP A 419 -4.48 15.10 -0.71
N GLY A 420 -3.98 15.36 0.50
CA GLY A 420 -2.62 15.86 0.69
C GLY A 420 -1.50 14.88 0.32
N CYS A 421 -1.78 13.56 0.20
CA CYS A 421 -0.81 12.61 -0.38
C CYS A 421 -1.07 12.31 -1.86
N ARG A 422 -2.12 12.91 -2.45
CA ARG A 422 -2.58 12.72 -3.83
C ARG A 422 -2.30 13.94 -4.70
N THR A 423 -1.57 14.94 -4.23
CA THR A 423 -1.17 16.09 -5.04
C THR A 423 -0.24 15.70 -6.21
N PRO A 424 -0.23 16.46 -7.31
CA PRO A 424 0.54 16.13 -8.52
C PRO A 424 2.06 16.01 -8.28
N MET A 425 2.72 15.09 -8.99
CA MET A 425 4.18 14.92 -8.94
C MET A 425 4.94 16.14 -9.49
N PRO A 426 5.99 16.62 -8.78
CA PRO A 426 6.84 17.71 -9.25
C PRO A 426 7.97 17.19 -10.16
N TRP A 427 7.82 17.34 -11.48
CA TRP A 427 8.82 16.89 -12.45
C TRP A 427 9.90 17.93 -12.75
N VAL A 428 9.50 19.17 -12.99
CA VAL A 428 10.38 20.26 -13.45
C VAL A 428 10.01 21.55 -12.73
N LEU A 429 10.93 22.09 -11.93
CA LEU A 429 10.67 23.26 -11.06
C LEU A 429 10.12 24.47 -11.83
N ASP A 430 10.74 24.81 -12.95
CA ASP A 430 10.46 26.04 -13.70
C ASP A 430 9.35 25.86 -14.76
N ALA A 431 8.74 24.68 -14.84
CA ALA A 431 7.65 24.42 -15.78
C ALA A 431 6.28 24.74 -15.15
N PRO A 432 5.27 25.11 -15.97
CA PRO A 432 3.89 25.20 -15.50
C PRO A 432 3.49 23.95 -14.72
N HIS A 433 2.84 24.15 -13.58
CA HIS A 433 2.39 23.08 -12.68
C HIS A 433 3.50 22.05 -12.35
N ALA A 434 4.73 22.53 -12.17
CA ALA A 434 5.93 21.71 -11.93
C ALA A 434 6.16 20.62 -12.99
N GLY A 435 5.75 20.85 -14.24
CA GLY A 435 5.91 19.89 -15.35
C GLY A 435 4.99 18.67 -15.26
N PHE A 436 3.94 18.74 -14.45
CA PHE A 436 2.90 17.71 -14.36
C PHE A 436 2.04 17.62 -15.62
N GLY A 437 1.58 18.77 -16.14
CA GLY A 437 0.64 18.89 -17.25
C GLY A 437 0.48 20.35 -17.68
N ALA A 438 -0.27 20.59 -18.76
CA ALA A 438 -0.44 21.92 -19.33
C ALA A 438 -1.59 22.73 -18.68
N ALA A 439 -2.63 22.07 -18.18
CA ALA A 439 -3.78 22.69 -17.53
C ALA A 439 -3.67 22.68 -16.00
N GLU A 440 -4.53 23.46 -15.35
CA GLU A 440 -4.67 23.47 -13.89
C GLU A 440 -4.97 22.04 -13.39
N PRO A 441 -4.12 21.47 -12.53
CA PRO A 441 -4.31 20.10 -12.09
C PRO A 441 -5.52 19.95 -11.17
N TRP A 442 -6.11 18.75 -11.18
CA TRP A 442 -7.30 18.41 -10.38
C TRP A 442 -7.11 18.64 -8.87
N LEU A 443 -5.88 18.51 -8.37
CA LEU A 443 -5.44 18.95 -7.05
C LEU A 443 -4.27 19.93 -7.20
N PRO A 444 -4.13 20.95 -6.33
CA PRO A 444 -3.07 21.94 -6.47
C PRO A 444 -1.68 21.31 -6.31
N VAL A 445 -0.72 21.82 -7.09
CA VAL A 445 0.71 21.51 -6.87
C VAL A 445 1.16 22.21 -5.60
N ASP A 446 1.76 21.47 -4.68
CA ASP A 446 2.24 22.00 -3.42
C ASP A 446 3.54 22.80 -3.61
N PRO A 447 3.63 24.07 -3.18
CA PRO A 447 4.86 24.85 -3.24
C PRO A 447 6.06 24.17 -2.56
N ALA A 448 5.85 23.39 -1.49
CA ALA A 448 6.90 22.64 -0.81
C ALA A 448 7.44 21.46 -1.64
N HIS A 449 6.69 21.01 -2.65
CA HIS A 449 7.10 19.94 -3.57
C HIS A 449 7.93 20.49 -4.73
N VAL A 450 7.65 21.71 -5.18
CA VAL A 450 8.32 22.35 -6.33
C VAL A 450 9.84 22.43 -6.14
N SER A 451 10.30 22.79 -4.94
CA SER A 451 11.75 22.85 -4.62
C SER A 451 12.42 21.47 -4.58
N ARG A 452 11.63 20.40 -4.53
CA ARG A 452 12.05 18.99 -4.48
C ARG A 452 11.83 18.26 -5.81
N ALA A 453 11.52 19.01 -6.88
CA ALA A 453 11.23 18.45 -8.19
C ALA A 453 12.35 17.52 -8.70
N VAL A 454 11.96 16.55 -9.54
CA VAL A 454 12.87 15.54 -10.09
C VAL A 454 14.10 16.19 -10.73
N ASP A 455 13.91 17.20 -11.58
CA ASP A 455 15.00 17.89 -12.28
C ASP A 455 15.99 18.63 -11.36
N ARG A 456 15.61 18.95 -10.12
CA ARG A 456 16.51 19.52 -9.11
C ARG A 456 17.29 18.46 -8.35
N GLN A 457 16.69 17.30 -8.11
CA GLN A 457 17.33 16.22 -7.37
C GLN A 457 18.21 15.32 -8.25
N GLU A 458 17.87 15.19 -9.54
CA GLU A 458 18.59 14.36 -10.50
C GLU A 458 20.10 14.66 -10.57
N PRO A 459 20.55 15.93 -10.73
CA PRO A 459 21.98 16.23 -10.82
C PRO A 459 22.73 16.23 -9.49
N ASP A 460 22.03 16.28 -8.35
CA ASP A 460 22.63 16.32 -7.02
C ASP A 460 22.84 14.90 -6.47
N PRO A 461 24.10 14.41 -6.34
CA PRO A 461 24.38 13.05 -5.90
C PRO A 461 23.95 12.77 -4.44
N ASP A 462 23.81 13.82 -3.62
CA ASP A 462 23.40 13.72 -2.22
C ASP A 462 21.89 13.91 -2.01
N SER A 463 21.13 14.14 -3.09
CA SER A 463 19.68 14.31 -3.05
C SER A 463 18.97 13.05 -2.54
N MET A 464 17.76 13.22 -1.99
CA MET A 464 16.93 12.10 -1.53
C MET A 464 16.70 11.08 -2.66
N LEU A 465 16.51 11.57 -3.90
CA LEU A 465 16.36 10.74 -5.09
C LEU A 465 17.57 9.81 -5.32
N ASN A 466 18.77 10.37 -5.37
CA ASN A 466 19.97 9.61 -5.66
C ASN A 466 20.40 8.72 -4.49
N ARG A 467 20.14 9.13 -3.25
CA ARG A 467 20.31 8.29 -2.06
C ARG A 467 19.32 7.13 -2.03
N THR A 468 18.07 7.34 -2.47
CA THR A 468 17.06 6.28 -2.61
C THR A 468 17.47 5.27 -3.68
N ARG A 469 17.92 5.73 -4.86
CA ARG A 469 18.49 4.87 -5.91
C ARG A 469 19.65 4.00 -5.39
N ALA A 470 20.55 4.59 -4.60
CA ALA A 470 21.66 3.86 -4.00
C ALA A 470 21.18 2.77 -3.02
N LEU A 471 20.17 3.05 -2.19
CA LEU A 471 19.60 2.08 -1.26
C LEU A 471 18.85 0.95 -1.98
N ILE A 472 18.08 1.25 -3.03
CA ILE A 472 17.41 0.22 -3.83
C ILE A 472 18.46 -0.67 -4.52
N ARG A 473 19.49 -0.07 -5.12
CA ARG A 473 20.60 -0.81 -5.73
C ARG A 473 21.34 -1.68 -4.72
N LEU A 474 21.61 -1.16 -3.52
CA LEU A 474 22.20 -1.93 -2.43
C LEU A 474 21.33 -3.16 -2.13
N ARG A 475 20.04 -2.96 -1.91
CA ARG A 475 19.09 -4.05 -1.65
C ARG A 475 19.11 -5.08 -2.78
N GLN A 476 19.17 -4.67 -4.04
CA GLN A 476 19.21 -5.58 -5.19
C GLN A 476 20.51 -6.41 -5.25
N GLN A 477 21.65 -5.79 -4.90
CA GLN A 477 22.97 -6.42 -4.96
C GLN A 477 23.27 -7.32 -3.75
N GLN A 478 22.50 -7.22 -2.66
CA GLN A 478 22.67 -8.02 -1.45
C GLN A 478 21.55 -9.05 -1.31
N PRO A 479 21.78 -10.34 -1.65
CA PRO A 479 20.77 -11.40 -1.48
C PRO A 479 20.22 -11.51 -0.06
N ALA A 480 21.05 -11.20 0.96
CA ALA A 480 20.65 -11.10 2.35
C ALA A 480 19.50 -10.09 2.56
N LEU A 481 19.55 -8.92 1.92
CA LEU A 481 18.51 -7.90 2.02
C LEU A 481 17.23 -8.29 1.26
N ARG A 482 17.34 -9.00 0.13
CA ARG A 482 16.15 -9.45 -0.64
C ARG A 482 15.44 -10.63 0.01
N HIS A 483 16.17 -11.69 0.33
CA HIS A 483 15.60 -13.00 0.66
C HIS A 483 15.99 -13.53 2.04
N GLY A 484 17.08 -12.99 2.61
CA GLY A 484 17.61 -13.49 3.89
C GLY A 484 16.62 -13.35 5.03
N ALA A 485 16.69 -14.30 5.97
CA ALA A 485 16.02 -14.22 7.27
C ALA A 485 16.35 -12.88 7.96
N CYS A 486 15.47 -12.44 8.85
CA CYS A 486 15.67 -11.21 9.62
C CYS A 486 15.72 -11.56 11.11
N GLU A 487 16.85 -11.27 11.74
CA GLU A 487 17.05 -11.40 13.17
C GLU A 487 17.14 -9.99 13.77
N VAL A 488 16.36 -9.73 14.81
CA VAL A 488 16.43 -8.48 15.57
C VAL A 488 17.51 -8.64 16.65
N LEU A 489 18.70 -8.09 16.39
CA LEU A 489 19.80 -8.14 17.35
C LEU A 489 19.60 -7.14 18.50
N ARG A 490 18.96 -6.00 18.20
CA ARG A 490 18.61 -5.00 19.21
C ARG A 490 17.38 -4.21 18.80
N ALA A 491 16.49 -3.97 19.75
CA ALA A 491 15.36 -3.05 19.65
C ALA A 491 15.15 -2.38 21.00
N GLN A 492 15.99 -1.40 21.33
CA GLN A 492 16.01 -0.76 22.65
C GLN A 492 16.08 0.77 22.50
N GLY A 493 15.12 1.47 23.09
CA GLY A 493 14.98 2.91 22.91
C GLY A 493 14.86 3.25 21.42
N PRO A 494 15.60 4.25 20.91
CA PRO A 494 15.57 4.59 19.50
C PRO A 494 16.44 3.68 18.62
N VAL A 495 17.24 2.78 19.20
CA VAL A 495 18.21 2.00 18.43
C VAL A 495 17.62 0.67 17.98
N LEU A 496 17.65 0.45 16.67
CA LEU A 496 17.30 -0.81 16.02
C LEU A 496 18.53 -1.39 15.31
N VAL A 497 18.82 -2.66 15.56
CA VAL A 497 19.85 -3.42 14.85
C VAL A 497 19.23 -4.69 14.30
N LEU A 498 19.29 -4.83 12.98
CA LEU A 498 18.82 -6.01 12.26
C LEU A 498 20.00 -6.75 11.66
N ARG A 499 19.97 -8.08 11.71
CA ARG A 499 20.80 -8.94 10.87
C ARG A 499 19.91 -9.53 9.78
N ARG A 500 20.33 -9.34 8.53
CA ARG A 500 19.72 -9.97 7.36
C ARG A 500 20.64 -11.07 6.85
N GLY A 501 20.12 -12.28 6.66
CA GLY A 501 20.90 -13.46 6.29
C GLY A 501 21.84 -13.96 7.39
N HIS A 502 22.78 -14.84 7.04
CA HIS A 502 23.69 -15.50 7.99
C HIS A 502 25.12 -15.55 7.45
N GLY A 503 26.09 -15.79 8.34
CA GLY A 503 27.51 -15.90 7.99
C GLY A 503 28.08 -14.65 7.33
N LEU A 504 29.12 -14.86 6.51
CA LEU A 504 29.88 -13.82 5.80
C LEU A 504 29.10 -13.06 4.72
N ASP A 505 27.98 -13.62 4.26
CA ASP A 505 27.07 -12.96 3.30
C ASP A 505 25.95 -12.16 3.99
N GLY A 506 25.95 -12.15 5.32
CA GLY A 506 24.97 -11.40 6.12
C GLY A 506 25.18 -9.89 6.02
N VAL A 507 24.11 -9.14 6.31
CA VAL A 507 24.15 -7.67 6.40
C VAL A 507 23.65 -7.25 7.76
N ILE A 508 24.40 -6.40 8.45
CA ILE A 508 23.97 -5.72 9.66
C ILE A 508 23.43 -4.35 9.26
N ALA A 509 22.17 -4.08 9.61
CA ALA A 509 21.54 -2.78 9.42
C ALA A 509 21.32 -2.11 10.78
N LEU A 510 21.92 -0.94 10.97
CA LEU A 510 21.92 -0.17 12.21
C LEU A 510 21.13 1.12 11.99
N PHE A 511 20.21 1.43 12.91
CA PHE A 511 19.37 2.62 12.86
C PHE A 511 19.29 3.32 14.21
N ASN A 512 19.34 4.65 14.19
CA ASN A 512 18.81 5.51 15.24
C ASN A 512 17.49 6.12 14.76
N LEU A 513 16.39 5.66 15.33
CA LEU A 513 15.03 6.11 15.02
C LEU A 513 14.58 7.31 15.88
N GLY A 514 15.49 7.85 16.69
CA GLY A 514 15.24 8.96 17.61
C GLY A 514 15.71 10.32 17.08
N ALA A 515 15.39 11.35 17.85
CA ALA A 515 15.72 12.76 17.58
C ALA A 515 17.11 13.16 18.08
N ASP A 516 17.73 12.35 18.94
CA ASP A 516 19.01 12.65 19.59
C ASP A 516 20.10 11.66 19.19
N ALA A 517 21.36 12.12 19.27
CA ALA A 517 22.50 11.22 19.17
C ALA A 517 22.55 10.29 20.39
N VAL A 518 22.81 9.01 20.16
CA VAL A 518 22.85 7.98 21.21
C VAL A 518 24.14 7.17 21.16
N PRO A 519 24.62 6.60 22.27
CA PRO A 519 25.76 5.68 22.24
C PRO A 519 25.49 4.49 21.34
N ALA A 520 26.49 4.14 20.52
CA ALA A 520 26.47 2.93 19.71
C ALA A 520 26.27 1.70 20.61
N PRO A 521 25.47 0.71 20.17
CA PRO A 521 25.25 -0.50 20.95
C PRO A 521 26.54 -1.21 21.36
N PRO A 522 26.70 -1.58 22.65
CA PRO A 522 27.79 -2.45 23.06
C PRO A 522 27.63 -3.82 22.37
N GLY A 523 28.75 -4.46 22.03
CA GLY A 523 28.76 -5.78 21.39
C GLY A 523 28.58 -5.78 19.88
N LEU A 524 28.46 -4.61 19.22
CA LEU A 524 28.66 -4.54 17.77
C LEU A 524 30.14 -4.79 17.44
N PRO A 525 30.44 -5.56 16.38
CA PRO A 525 31.82 -5.75 15.91
C PRO A 525 32.49 -4.40 15.65
N ALA A 526 33.77 -4.26 15.98
CA ALA A 526 34.51 -3.01 15.77
C ALA A 526 34.53 -2.58 14.28
N THR A 527 34.35 -3.53 13.37
CA THR A 527 34.26 -3.34 11.92
C THR A 527 32.96 -2.69 11.44
N VAL A 528 31.92 -2.59 12.29
CA VAL A 528 30.74 -1.73 12.06
C VAL A 528 31.14 -0.23 12.03
N PHE A 529 32.38 0.10 12.34
CA PHE A 529 32.95 1.44 12.22
C PHE A 529 34.13 1.51 11.25
N ASP A 530 34.40 0.43 10.53
CA ASP A 530 35.44 0.37 9.51
C ASP A 530 34.82 0.62 8.12
N ALA A 531 35.35 1.62 7.41
CA ALA A 531 34.93 1.98 6.06
C ALA A 531 35.06 0.80 5.07
N THR A 532 35.93 -0.17 5.33
CA THR A 532 36.11 -1.35 4.46
C THR A 532 34.92 -2.33 4.49
N HIS A 533 34.12 -2.30 5.55
CA HIS A 533 32.95 -3.18 5.73
C HIS A 533 31.61 -2.46 5.51
N THR A 534 31.63 -1.13 5.42
CA THR A 534 30.46 -0.31 5.12
C THR A 534 29.96 -0.54 3.70
N LEU A 535 28.72 -0.98 3.58
CA LEU A 535 28.02 -1.09 2.29
C LEU A 535 27.33 0.22 1.93
N TRP A 536 26.77 0.91 2.92
CA TRP A 536 26.12 2.22 2.78
C TRP A 536 25.94 2.87 4.16
N ALA A 537 25.99 4.20 4.23
CA ALA A 537 25.65 4.95 5.43
C ALA A 537 24.96 6.27 5.08
N SER A 538 24.11 6.76 5.99
CA SER A 538 23.50 8.08 5.89
C SER A 538 24.55 9.18 6.04
N GLU A 539 25.57 8.95 6.87
CA GLU A 539 26.69 9.86 7.14
C GLU A 539 28.03 9.13 7.07
N ALA A 540 29.09 9.84 6.68
CA ALA A 540 30.40 9.25 6.43
C ALA A 540 31.18 8.84 7.70
N SER A 541 30.88 9.42 8.88
CA SER A 541 31.73 9.30 10.08
C SER A 541 31.02 8.78 11.33
N LEU A 542 30.28 7.67 11.23
CA LEU A 542 29.76 6.98 12.41
C LEU A 542 30.87 6.44 13.37
N SER A 543 32.16 6.63 13.02
CA SER A 543 33.32 5.90 13.53
C SER A 543 34.16 6.59 14.61
N ALA A 544 34.03 7.91 14.84
CA ALA A 544 35.00 8.62 15.70
C ALA A 544 34.70 8.50 17.21
N ASP A 545 33.45 8.73 17.63
CA ASP A 545 33.10 8.88 19.05
C ASP A 545 32.20 7.76 19.61
N ARG A 546 31.95 6.70 18.83
CA ARG A 546 30.95 5.66 19.13
C ARG A 546 29.57 6.25 19.47
N LEU A 547 29.24 7.41 18.91
CA LEU A 547 27.91 8.00 18.94
C LEU A 547 27.24 7.75 17.60
N LEU A 548 25.96 7.38 17.65
CA LEU A 548 25.09 7.20 16.51
C LEU A 548 24.20 8.47 16.42
N PRO A 549 24.44 9.37 15.45
CA PRO A 549 23.67 10.60 15.26
C PRO A 549 22.17 10.34 15.14
N ALA A 550 21.36 11.36 15.43
CA ALA A 550 19.92 11.32 15.22
C ALA A 550 19.60 10.93 13.77
N GLY A 551 18.70 9.96 13.57
CA GLY A 551 18.37 9.49 12.23
C GLY A 551 19.46 8.74 11.47
N ALA A 552 20.59 8.40 12.11
CA ALA A 552 21.62 7.65 11.44
C ALA A 552 21.10 6.28 10.98
N ALA A 553 21.46 5.90 9.76
CA ALA A 553 21.18 4.60 9.18
C ALA A 553 22.43 4.09 8.46
N ALA A 554 22.80 2.83 8.69
CA ALA A 554 23.96 2.25 8.03
C ALA A 554 23.84 0.73 7.82
N PHE A 555 24.49 0.24 6.78
CA PHE A 555 24.53 -1.15 6.37
C PHE A 555 25.98 -1.62 6.29
N TYR A 556 26.28 -2.76 6.89
CA TYR A 556 27.60 -3.34 6.99
C TYR A 556 27.58 -4.81 6.59
N ARG A 557 28.69 -5.32 6.05
CA ARG A 557 28.86 -6.77 5.90
C ARG A 557 28.97 -7.42 7.28
N ALA A 558 28.28 -8.53 7.50
CA ALA A 558 28.41 -9.32 8.72
C ALA A 558 29.72 -10.12 8.70
N GLU A 559 30.37 -10.25 9.85
CA GLU A 559 31.52 -11.13 10.02
C GLU A 559 31.08 -12.59 10.28
N ALA A 560 32.04 -13.52 10.14
CA ALA A 560 31.85 -14.94 10.37
C ALA A 560 31.48 -15.26 11.82
#